data_AF-A0A965MCE9-F1
#
_entry.id   AF-A0A965MCE9-F1
#
_cell.length_a   1.000
_cell.length_b   1.000
_cell.length_c   1.000
_cell.angle_alpha   90.00
_cell.angle_beta   90.00
_cell.angle_gamma   90.00
#
_symmetry.space_group_name_H-M   'P 1'
#
loop_
_entity.id
_entity.type
_entity.pdbx_description
1 polymer ?
#
loop_
_entity_poly.entity_id
_entity_poly.type
_entity_poly.pdbx_seq_one_letter_code
_entity_poly.pdbx_strand_id
1 'polypeptide(L)'
;MKKYLSIYLLLALGGLGWAEEAATPKPVTAGKPNIIFILSDDLGFDCLHCFGSDQYQTPNLDALAAGGMKFTHTYAAPLCGPSRALILTGRYAFRTGAVNQDKTGGLTPQQETM
;
A
#
# COMPACT_ATOMS: atom_id res chain seq x y z
N MET A 1 -51.98 -38.30 1.76
CA MET A 1 -51.60 -37.14 0.92
C MET A 1 -51.61 -35.79 1.66
N LYS A 2 -51.52 -35.73 3.01
CA LYS A 2 -51.63 -34.49 3.80
C LYS A 2 -50.39 -34.15 4.66
N LYS A 3 -49.28 -34.89 4.50
CA LYS A 3 -48.08 -34.76 5.36
C LYS A 3 -46.95 -33.91 4.77
N TYR A 4 -47.05 -33.48 3.51
CA TYR A 4 -46.02 -32.69 2.83
C TYR A 4 -46.36 -31.19 2.71
N LEU A 5 -47.58 -30.78 3.09
CA LEU A 5 -48.03 -29.39 2.96
C LEU A 5 -47.52 -28.47 4.08
N SER A 6 -47.16 -29.03 5.26
CA SER A 6 -46.64 -28.24 6.39
C SER A 6 -45.19 -27.79 6.27
N ILE A 7 -44.39 -28.42 5.39
CA ILE A 7 -42.97 -28.10 5.25
C ILE A 7 -42.73 -26.86 4.37
N TYR A 8 -43.62 -26.58 3.42
CA TYR A 8 -43.51 -25.39 2.57
C TYR A 8 -43.97 -24.11 3.27
N LEU A 9 -44.80 -24.19 4.31
CA LEU A 9 -45.26 -23.01 5.05
C LEU A 9 -44.21 -22.46 6.03
N LEU A 10 -43.28 -23.30 6.50
CA LEU A 10 -42.19 -22.90 7.40
C LEU A 10 -41.00 -22.25 6.66
N LEU A 11 -40.83 -22.52 5.36
CA LEU A 11 -39.81 -21.87 4.53
C LEU A 11 -40.22 -20.46 4.06
N ALA A 12 -41.52 -20.10 4.16
CA ALA A 12 -42.02 -18.80 3.73
C ALA A 12 -42.01 -17.72 4.84
N LEU A 13 -41.82 -18.10 6.12
CA LEU A 13 -41.89 -17.18 7.27
C LEU A 13 -40.52 -16.76 7.83
N GLY A 14 -39.42 -17.37 7.40
CA GLY A 14 -38.06 -17.02 7.85
C GLY A 14 -37.42 -15.82 7.13
N GLY A 15 -38.12 -15.20 6.17
CA GLY A 15 -37.59 -14.13 5.32
C GLY A 15 -37.86 -12.70 5.82
N LEU A 16 -38.55 -12.51 6.94
CA LEU A 16 -38.83 -11.16 7.46
C LEU A 16 -37.81 -10.77 8.54
N GLY A 17 -36.76 -10.09 8.09
CA GLY A 17 -36.28 -8.90 8.79
C GLY A 17 -35.27 -9.11 9.91
N TRP A 18 -34.10 -9.64 9.60
CA TRP A 18 -32.88 -9.04 10.16
C TRP A 18 -32.28 -8.15 9.08
N ALA A 19 -32.70 -6.89 9.09
CA ALA A 19 -31.91 -5.86 8.45
C ALA A 19 -30.61 -5.79 9.25
N GLU A 20 -29.54 -6.33 8.68
CA GLU A 20 -28.20 -6.00 9.12
C GLU A 20 -28.11 -4.48 9.00
N GLU A 21 -27.97 -3.79 10.14
CA GLU A 21 -27.71 -2.35 10.18
C GLU A 21 -26.41 -2.15 9.39
N ALA A 22 -26.55 -1.89 8.09
CA ALA A 22 -25.43 -1.61 7.22
C ALA A 22 -24.75 -0.39 7.83
N ALA A 23 -23.60 -0.62 8.47
CA ALA A 23 -22.86 0.39 9.19
C ALA A 23 -22.73 1.59 8.25
N THR A 24 -23.45 2.67 8.59
CA THR A 24 -23.45 3.88 7.79
C THR A 24 -22.01 4.35 7.74
N PRO A 25 -21.38 4.44 6.56
CA PRO A 25 -19.98 4.81 6.48
C PRO A 25 -19.86 6.20 7.10
N LYS A 26 -19.17 6.26 8.25
CA LYS A 26 -18.96 7.49 8.98
C LYS A 26 -18.35 8.49 7.99
N PRO A 27 -18.96 9.67 7.78
CA PRO A 27 -18.48 10.61 6.79
C PRO A 27 -17.03 10.91 7.13
N VAL A 28 -16.13 10.62 6.19
CA VAL A 28 -14.72 10.97 6.30
C VAL A 28 -14.71 12.49 6.45
N THR A 29 -14.46 12.97 7.67
CA THR A 29 -14.24 14.38 7.89
C THR A 29 -13.11 14.78 6.94
N ALA A 30 -13.31 15.87 6.17
CA ALA A 30 -12.30 16.42 5.27
C ALA A 30 -11.14 17.06 6.07
N GLY A 31 -10.59 16.32 7.03
CA GLY A 31 -9.37 16.62 7.76
C GLY A 31 -8.15 16.25 6.93
N LYS A 32 -6.98 16.67 7.41
CA LYS A 32 -5.71 16.31 6.78
C LYS A 32 -5.56 14.77 6.81
N PRO A 33 -5.25 14.13 5.68
CA PRO A 33 -5.05 12.68 5.66
C PRO A 33 -3.80 12.31 6.46
N ASN A 34 -3.80 11.11 7.04
CA ASN A 34 -2.58 10.52 7.58
C ASN A 34 -1.73 9.99 6.41
N ILE A 35 -0.41 10.21 6.47
CA ILE A 35 0.53 9.69 5.48
C ILE A 35 1.36 8.60 6.15
N ILE A 36 1.24 7.36 5.64
CA ILE A 36 2.07 6.23 6.07
C ILE A 36 3.04 5.92 4.93
N PHE A 37 4.33 6.09 5.18
CA PHE A 37 5.39 5.79 4.22
C PHE A 37 6.06 4.46 4.59
N ILE A 38 5.91 3.45 3.74
CA ILE A 38 6.49 2.12 3.91
C ILE A 38 7.63 1.97 2.90
N LEU A 39 8.83 1.68 3.40
CA LEU A 39 10.03 1.44 2.59
C LEU A 39 10.62 0.08 2.96
N SER A 40 10.89 -0.74 1.95
CA SER A 40 11.60 -2.02 2.09
C SER A 40 13.01 -1.87 1.55
N ASP A 41 14.01 -2.43 2.24
CA ASP A 41 15.40 -2.44 1.80
C ASP A 41 15.65 -3.65 0.89
N ASP A 42 16.38 -3.44 -0.20
CA ASP A 42 16.77 -4.48 -1.18
C ASP A 42 15.62 -5.33 -1.77
N LEU A 43 14.40 -4.79 -1.84
CA LEU A 43 13.26 -5.46 -2.48
C LEU A 43 13.26 -5.23 -4.00
N GLY A 44 13.51 -6.31 -4.75
CA GLY A 44 13.38 -6.33 -6.20
C GLY A 44 11.92 -6.23 -6.68
N PHE A 45 11.70 -5.60 -7.84
CA PHE A 45 10.37 -5.49 -8.45
C PHE A 45 9.82 -6.87 -8.87
N ASP A 46 10.72 -7.80 -9.17
CA ASP A 46 10.50 -9.18 -9.56
C ASP A 46 10.16 -10.11 -8.39
N CYS A 47 10.20 -9.62 -7.15
CA CYS A 47 9.80 -10.38 -5.96
C CYS A 47 8.31 -10.29 -5.64
N LEU A 48 7.54 -9.46 -6.36
CA LEU A 48 6.16 -9.14 -6.01
C LEU A 48 5.16 -9.74 -7.02
N HIS A 49 4.16 -10.45 -6.52
CA HIS A 49 3.14 -11.08 -7.37
C HIS A 49 2.31 -10.05 -8.13
N CYS A 50 1.99 -8.90 -7.52
CA CYS A 50 1.33 -7.79 -8.22
C CYS A 50 2.14 -7.20 -9.39
N PHE A 51 3.44 -7.51 -9.52
CA PHE A 51 4.29 -7.16 -10.66
C PHE A 51 4.54 -8.34 -11.63
N GLY A 52 3.90 -9.50 -11.40
CA GLY A 52 3.97 -10.67 -12.26
C GLY A 52 4.89 -11.79 -11.75
N SER A 53 5.46 -11.67 -10.55
CA SER A 53 6.26 -12.73 -9.93
C SER A 53 5.40 -13.93 -9.53
N ASP A 54 5.91 -15.14 -9.73
CA ASP A 54 5.33 -16.39 -9.23
C ASP A 54 6.14 -17.01 -8.08
N GLN A 55 7.25 -16.37 -7.67
CA GLN A 55 8.18 -16.91 -6.68
C GLN A 55 7.69 -16.77 -5.24
N TYR A 56 6.97 -15.69 -4.93
CA TYR A 56 6.57 -15.33 -3.56
C TYR A 56 5.10 -14.92 -3.48
N GLN A 57 4.46 -15.27 -2.36
CA GLN A 57 3.10 -14.85 -2.07
C GLN A 57 3.09 -13.55 -1.28
N THR A 58 2.52 -12.49 -1.87
CA THR A 58 2.50 -11.14 -1.28
C THR A 58 1.08 -10.60 -1.11
N PRO A 59 0.14 -11.33 -0.47
CA PRO A 59 -1.29 -11.04 -0.53
C PRO A 59 -1.67 -9.64 -0.01
N ASN A 60 -0.97 -9.13 1.01
CA ASN A 60 -1.21 -7.79 1.55
C ASN A 60 -0.77 -6.68 0.58
N LEU A 61 0.34 -6.87 -0.14
CA LEU A 61 0.82 -5.91 -1.13
C LEU A 61 0.00 -6.00 -2.43
N ASP A 62 -0.47 -7.19 -2.78
CA ASP A 62 -1.36 -7.40 -3.90
C ASP A 62 -2.70 -6.70 -3.69
N ALA A 63 -3.28 -6.84 -2.48
CA ALA A 63 -4.50 -6.14 -2.10
C ALA A 63 -4.30 -4.61 -2.11
N LEU A 64 -3.15 -4.12 -1.63
CA LEU A 64 -2.80 -2.70 -1.67
C LEU A 64 -2.71 -2.18 -3.10
N ALA A 65 -2.08 -2.94 -4.01
CA ALA A 65 -1.96 -2.57 -5.41
C ALA A 65 -3.31 -2.61 -6.15
N ALA A 66 -4.17 -3.59 -5.85
CA ALA A 66 -5.50 -3.72 -6.45
C ALA A 66 -6.49 -2.63 -5.98
N GLY A 67 -6.38 -2.22 -4.71
CA GLY A 67 -7.21 -1.15 -4.12
C GLY A 67 -6.68 0.27 -4.36
N GLY A 68 -5.54 0.42 -5.05
CA GLY A 68 -4.84 1.69 -5.18
C GLY A 68 -4.23 1.91 -6.56
N MET A 69 -3.06 2.56 -6.58
CA MET A 69 -2.30 2.83 -7.80
C MET A 69 -0.98 2.07 -7.76
N LYS A 70 -0.63 1.44 -8.88
CA LYS A 70 0.63 0.72 -9.08
C LYS A 70 1.49 1.45 -10.12
N PHE A 71 2.70 1.81 -9.75
CA PHE A 71 3.68 2.42 -10.66
C PHE A 71 4.57 1.33 -11.27
N THR A 72 4.69 1.28 -12.60
CA THR A 72 5.49 0.27 -13.31
C THR A 72 6.86 0.76 -13.76
N HIS A 73 7.15 2.05 -13.57
CA HIS A 73 8.40 2.69 -13.96
C HIS A 73 8.88 3.59 -12.82
N THR A 74 9.58 3.00 -11.85
CA THR A 74 10.17 3.69 -10.70
C THR A 74 11.67 3.46 -10.69
N TYR A 75 12.44 4.48 -10.30
CA TYR A 75 13.90 4.44 -10.31
C TYR A 75 14.43 4.83 -8.93
N ALA A 76 15.47 4.13 -8.49
CA ALA A 76 16.18 4.40 -7.25
C ALA A 76 17.68 4.48 -7.51
N ALA A 77 18.41 5.18 -6.63
CA ALA A 77 19.85 5.03 -6.59
C ALA A 77 20.19 3.60 -6.15
N PRO A 78 21.20 2.93 -6.74
CA PRO A 78 21.52 1.53 -6.44
C PRO A 78 22.28 1.36 -5.11
N LEU A 79 22.07 2.26 -4.14
CA LEU A 79 22.72 2.29 -2.83
C LEU A 79 21.74 2.82 -1.77
N CYS A 80 21.68 2.16 -0.61
CA CYS A 80 20.73 2.44 0.48
C CYS A 80 20.76 3.91 0.93
N GLY A 81 21.93 4.43 1.29
CA GLY A 81 22.11 5.79 1.79
C GLY A 81 21.71 6.84 0.75
N PRO A 82 22.30 6.85 -0.46
CA PRO A 82 21.91 7.74 -1.53
C PRO A 82 20.41 7.69 -1.83
N SER A 83 19.83 6.48 -1.95
CA SER A 83 18.39 6.31 -2.21
C SER A 83 17.53 6.96 -1.12
N ARG A 84 17.86 6.74 0.16
CA ARG A 84 17.17 7.35 1.31
C ARG A 84 17.36 8.87 1.34
N ALA A 85 18.55 9.37 0.98
CA ALA A 85 18.81 10.81 0.89
C ALA A 85 17.92 11.48 -0.17
N LEU A 86 17.76 10.85 -1.35
CA LEU A 86 16.85 11.33 -2.40
C LEU A 86 15.40 11.39 -1.89
N ILE A 87 14.93 10.35 -1.20
CA ILE A 87 13.58 10.28 -0.64
C ILE A 87 13.33 11.39 0.40
N LEU A 88 14.26 11.59 1.34
CA LEU A 88 14.08 12.52 2.46
C LEU A 88 14.24 13.99 2.04
N THR A 89 15.08 14.27 1.06
CA THR A 89 15.39 15.65 0.63
C THR A 89 14.64 16.08 -0.62
N GLY A 90 14.15 15.13 -1.44
CA GLY A 90 13.60 15.41 -2.76
C GLY A 90 14.65 15.92 -3.76
N ARG A 91 15.94 15.67 -3.50
CA ARG A 91 17.06 16.21 -4.28
C ARG A 91 18.01 15.12 -4.76
N TYR A 92 18.58 15.33 -5.94
CA TYR A 92 19.60 14.45 -6.50
C TYR A 92 20.87 14.41 -5.64
N ALA A 93 21.55 13.26 -5.64
CA ALA A 93 22.75 12.99 -4.85
C ALA A 93 23.88 14.00 -5.06
N PHE A 94 24.06 14.52 -6.28
CA PHE A 94 25.09 15.53 -6.56
C PHE A 94 24.83 16.86 -5.84
N ARG A 95 23.57 17.15 -5.48
CA ARG A 95 23.19 18.36 -4.73
C ARG A 95 23.41 18.21 -3.25
N THR A 96 23.37 16.98 -2.74
CA THR A 96 23.41 16.71 -1.29
C THR A 96 24.75 16.11 -0.85
N GLY A 97 25.62 15.70 -1.79
CA GLY A 97 26.87 15.01 -1.51
C GLY A 97 26.71 13.54 -1.16
N ALA A 98 25.47 13.03 -1.03
CA ALA A 98 25.13 11.63 -0.79
C ALA A 98 25.33 10.75 -2.04
N VAL A 99 26.55 10.75 -2.58
CA VAL A 99 26.91 10.05 -3.82
C VAL A 99 27.35 8.61 -3.59
N ASN A 100 27.64 8.22 -2.34
CA ASN A 100 27.96 6.86 -1.93
C ASN A 100 27.60 6.65 -0.44
N GLN A 101 27.78 5.42 0.06
CA GLN A 101 27.41 5.05 1.43
C GLN A 101 28.25 5.76 2.51
N ASP A 102 29.52 6.01 2.24
CA ASP A 102 30.43 6.65 3.21
C ASP A 102 30.18 8.16 3.32
N LYS A 103 29.50 8.75 2.33
CA LYS A 103 29.24 10.20 2.25
C LYS A 103 27.82 10.59 2.65
N THR A 104 27.01 9.65 3.13
CA THR A 104 25.62 9.92 3.53
C THR A 104 25.44 10.47 4.94
N GLY A 105 26.45 10.40 5.80
CA GLY A 105 26.38 10.96 7.16
C GLY A 105 26.48 12.48 7.23
N GLY A 106 26.86 13.15 6.14
CA GLY A 106 27.15 14.58 6.11
C GLY A 106 26.03 15.47 5.57
N LEU A 107 24.79 14.99 5.47
CA LEU A 107 23.68 15.76 4.89
C LEU A 107 23.36 17.02 5.72
N THR A 108 23.85 18.18 5.29
CA THR A 108 23.45 19.48 5.83
C THR A 108 22.88 20.36 4.73
N PRO A 109 21.73 21.03 4.94
CA PRO A 109 21.13 21.92 3.94
C PRO A 109 22.09 23.02 3.44
N GLN A 110 23.08 23.40 4.26
CA GLN A 110 24.06 24.44 3.95
C GLN A 110 25.12 24.00 2.93
N GLN A 111 25.35 22.69 2.78
CA GLN A 111 26.34 22.15 1.84
C GLN A 111 25.76 21.91 0.44
N GLU A 112 24.48 22.24 0.24
CA GLU A 112 23.83 22.00 -1.03
C GLU A 112 24.32 22.97 -2.12
N THR A 113 24.81 22.42 -3.22
CA THR A 113 25.20 23.20 -4.40
C THR A 113 23.98 23.52 -5.26
N MET A 114 23.95 24.76 -5.78
CA MET A 114 22.91 25.31 -6.67
C MET A 114 22.97 24.67 -8.06
#